data_AF-A0A4Z2ENI8-F1
#
_entry.id   AF-A0A4Z2ENI8-F1
#
_cell.length_a   1.000
_cell.length_b   1.000
_cell.length_c   1.000
_cell.angle_alpha   90.00
_cell.angle_beta   90.00
_cell.angle_gamma   90.00
#
_symmetry.space_group_name_H-M   'P 1'
#
loop_
_entity.id
_entity.type
_entity.pdbx_description
1 polymer ?
#
loop_
_entity_poly.entity_id
_entity_poly.type
_entity_poly.pdbx_seq_one_letter_code
_entity_poly.pdbx_strand_id
1 'polypeptide(L)'
;MGFNRPSKIQETALPMMLAEPPQNLIAQSQSGTGKTAAFVLAMLSAVDPNKTYPQRGVKLREQIVIGTPGTMLDWCGKFKFIDPKKITVFVLDEADVMIATQGHQDQSIRIQRSARAPPRPLWTVTSGP
;
A
#
# COMPACT_ATOMS: atom_id res chain seq x y z
N MET A 1 -21.79 -7.92 0.21
CA MET A 1 -21.05 -7.17 1.25
C MET A 1 -21.89 -6.13 1.99
N GLY A 2 -23.14 -5.80 1.62
CA GLY A 2 -24.02 -4.96 2.45
C GLY A 2 -23.56 -3.50 2.64
N PHE A 3 -22.58 -3.03 1.86
CA PHE A 3 -22.17 -1.63 1.85
C PHE A 3 -23.26 -0.77 1.19
N ASN A 4 -23.97 0.01 1.99
CA ASN A 4 -25.02 0.90 1.48
C ASN A 4 -24.54 2.34 1.29
N ARG A 5 -23.56 2.79 2.09
CA ARG A 5 -22.93 4.11 2.03
C ARG A 5 -21.46 4.00 2.45
N PRO A 6 -20.57 4.88 1.95
CA PRO A 6 -19.20 4.90 2.40
C PRO A 6 -19.14 5.24 3.89
N SER A 7 -18.17 4.66 4.61
CA SER A 7 -17.91 5.06 5.99
C SER A 7 -17.21 6.43 6.05
N LYS A 8 -17.19 7.08 7.21
CA LYS A 8 -16.55 8.40 7.38
C LYS A 8 -15.08 8.45 6.90
N ILE A 9 -14.32 7.37 7.11
CA ILE A 9 -12.94 7.29 6.61
C ILE A 9 -12.88 7.07 5.10
N GLN A 10 -13.85 6.37 4.51
CA GLN A 10 -13.94 6.19 3.06
C GLN A 10 -14.35 7.50 2.36
N GLU A 11 -15.29 8.26 2.92
CA GLU A 11 -15.73 9.56 2.38
C GLU A 11 -14.58 10.57 2.31
N THR A 12 -13.63 10.52 3.25
CA THR A 12 -12.47 11.41 3.25
C THR A 12 -11.28 10.84 2.47
N ALA A 13 -11.02 9.54 2.56
CA ALA A 13 -9.87 8.91 1.94
C ALA A 13 -10.06 8.69 0.43
N LEU A 14 -11.21 8.16 0.00
CA LEU A 14 -11.43 7.76 -1.39
C LEU A 14 -11.26 8.92 -2.38
N PRO A 15 -11.77 10.14 -2.15
CA PRO A 15 -11.57 11.25 -3.10
C PRO A 15 -10.10 11.61 -3.30
N MET A 16 -9.27 11.53 -2.25
CA MET A 16 -7.84 11.80 -2.35
C MET A 16 -7.08 10.64 -3.01
N MET A 17 -7.45 9.40 -2.69
CA MET A 17 -6.84 8.20 -3.26
C MET A 17 -7.18 8.00 -4.74
N LEU A 18 -8.37 8.42 -5.17
CA LEU A 18 -8.88 8.26 -6.53
C LEU A 18 -8.74 9.53 -7.38
N ALA A 19 -8.15 10.60 -6.85
CA ALA A 19 -7.90 11.82 -7.61
C ALA A 19 -7.00 11.55 -8.82
N GLU A 20 -7.04 12.44 -9.82
CA GLU A 20 -6.12 12.44 -10.96
C GLU A 20 -5.32 13.75 -10.98
N PRO A 21 -4.05 13.77 -10.54
CA PRO A 21 -3.26 12.64 -10.02
C PRO A 21 -3.64 12.26 -8.57
N PRO A 22 -3.45 10.99 -8.17
CA PRO A 22 -3.79 10.56 -6.83
C PRO A 22 -2.86 11.19 -5.79
N GLN A 23 -3.39 11.48 -4.61
CA GLN A 23 -2.70 12.28 -3.59
C GLN A 23 -2.14 11.41 -2.47
N ASN A 24 -1.04 11.85 -1.84
CA ASN A 24 -0.55 11.24 -0.61
C ASN A 24 -1.60 11.40 0.50
N LEU A 25 -1.73 10.38 1.34
CA LEU A 25 -2.69 10.38 2.43
C LEU A 25 -2.03 9.84 3.70
N ILE A 26 -2.18 10.59 4.79
CA ILE A 26 -2.04 10.06 6.14
C ILE A 26 -3.39 10.26 6.79
N ALA A 27 -4.05 9.18 7.19
CA ALA A 27 -5.29 9.25 7.94
C ALA A 27 -5.22 8.41 9.21
N GLN A 28 -6.12 8.70 10.14
CA GLN A 28 -6.23 7.95 11.38
C GLN A 28 -7.70 7.64 11.61
N SER A 29 -8.02 6.39 11.94
CA SER A 29 -9.37 6.02 12.36
C SER A 29 -9.36 4.75 13.20
N GLN A 30 -10.40 4.56 14.01
CA GLN A 30 -10.55 3.39 14.87
C GLN A 30 -10.67 2.08 14.07
N SER A 31 -10.46 0.94 14.71
CA SER A 31 -10.66 -0.38 14.10
C SER A 31 -12.13 -0.60 13.72
N GLY A 32 -12.38 -1.32 12.62
CA GLY A 32 -13.74 -1.59 12.14
C GLY A 32 -14.42 -0.45 11.37
N THR A 33 -13.75 0.67 11.11
CA THR A 33 -14.31 1.83 10.38
C THR A 33 -14.27 1.69 8.86
N GLY A 34 -13.71 0.60 8.32
CA GLY A 34 -13.64 0.36 6.87
C GLY A 34 -12.36 0.87 6.18
N LYS A 35 -11.27 1.09 6.93
CA LYS A 35 -9.92 1.42 6.41
C LYS A 35 -9.46 0.45 5.31
N THR A 36 -9.52 -0.85 5.62
CA THR A 36 -9.12 -1.92 4.69
C THR A 36 -9.91 -1.86 3.39
N ALA A 37 -11.23 -1.60 3.47
CA ALA A 37 -12.06 -1.45 2.28
C ALA A 37 -11.68 -0.21 1.46
N ALA A 38 -11.32 0.92 2.11
CA ALA A 38 -10.83 2.11 1.40
C ALA A 38 -9.55 1.80 0.62
N PHE A 39 -8.58 1.13 1.24
CA PHE A 39 -7.34 0.72 0.59
C PHE A 39 -7.56 -0.27 -0.55
N VAL A 40 -8.38 -1.30 -0.33
CA VAL A 40 -8.66 -2.31 -1.36
C VAL A 40 -9.30 -1.65 -2.58
N LEU A 41 -10.27 -0.75 -2.40
CA LEU A 41 -10.87 0.00 -3.51
C LEU A 41 -9.83 0.83 -4.27
N ALA A 42 -8.97 1.55 -3.56
CA ALA A 42 -7.95 2.39 -4.16
C ALA A 42 -6.81 1.60 -4.84
N MET A 43 -6.45 0.44 -4.29
CA MET A 43 -5.50 -0.49 -4.92
C MET A 43 -6.10 -1.05 -6.21
N LEU A 44 -7.35 -1.52 -6.17
CA LEU A 44 -8.03 -2.10 -7.33
C LEU A 44 -8.26 -1.06 -8.45
N SER A 45 -8.51 0.21 -8.11
CA SER A 45 -8.60 1.27 -9.14
C SER A 45 -7.25 1.59 -9.79
N ALA A 46 -6.14 1.35 -9.10
CA ALA A 46 -4.79 1.55 -9.63
C ALA A 46 -4.25 0.33 -10.40
N VAL A 47 -4.98 -0.80 -10.39
CA VAL A 47 -4.62 -2.03 -11.08
C VAL A 47 -5.04 -1.94 -12.55
N ASP A 48 -4.08 -2.18 -13.47
CA ASP A 48 -4.34 -2.30 -14.89
C ASP A 48 -4.45 -3.80 -15.27
N PRO A 49 -5.66 -4.32 -15.57
CA PRO A 49 -5.86 -5.75 -15.81
C PRO A 49 -5.18 -6.26 -17.09
N ASN A 50 -4.79 -5.36 -17.99
CA ASN A 50 -4.12 -5.72 -19.25
C ASN A 50 -2.59 -5.80 -19.09
N LYS A 51 -2.03 -5.34 -17.96
CA LYS A 51 -0.60 -5.46 -17.66
C LYS A 51 -0.29 -6.80 -17.00
N THR A 52 0.03 -7.79 -17.82
CA THR A 52 0.65 -9.06 -17.38
C THR A 52 2.17 -8.95 -17.33
N TYR A 53 2.79 -9.15 -16.16
CA TYR A 53 4.25 -9.17 -16.03
C TYR A 53 4.81 -10.60 -16.24
N PRO A 54 5.72 -10.85 -17.22
CA PRO A 54 6.18 -12.20 -17.56
C PRO A 54 7.35 -12.74 -16.71
N GLN A 55 7.50 -14.08 -16.73
CA GLN A 55 8.36 -14.92 -15.87
C GLN A 55 9.71 -15.35 -16.49
N ARG A 56 10.73 -15.52 -15.61
CA ARG A 56 11.52 -16.76 -15.44
C ARG A 56 12.09 -16.79 -14.01
N GLY A 57 12.00 -17.93 -13.30
CA GLY A 57 12.48 -18.08 -11.91
C GLY A 57 11.49 -17.65 -10.80
N VAL A 58 10.20 -17.60 -11.14
CA VAL A 58 9.03 -17.17 -10.34
C VAL A 58 9.07 -15.69 -9.92
N LYS A 59 8.73 -14.80 -10.86
CA LYS A 59 8.30 -13.43 -10.53
C LYS A 59 6.80 -13.44 -10.24
N LEU A 60 6.42 -12.70 -9.19
CA LEU A 60 5.02 -12.52 -8.78
C LEU A 60 4.19 -12.01 -9.97
N ARG A 61 3.07 -12.69 -10.24
CA ARG A 61 2.05 -12.24 -11.22
C ARG A 61 1.02 -11.33 -10.56
N GLU A 62 1.03 -11.30 -9.24
CA GLU A 62 0.13 -10.58 -8.37
C GLU A 62 0.37 -9.07 -8.52
N GLN A 63 -0.72 -8.34 -8.75
CA GLN A 63 -0.68 -6.88 -8.88
C GLN A 63 -0.77 -6.18 -7.53
N ILE A 64 -1.20 -6.93 -6.50
CA ILE A 64 -1.27 -6.51 -5.10
C ILE A 64 -0.47 -7.51 -4.28
N VAL A 65 0.45 -7.02 -3.47
CA VAL A 65 1.32 -7.85 -2.64
C VAL A 65 1.29 -7.32 -1.21
N ILE A 66 0.98 -8.18 -0.25
CA ILE A 66 0.82 -7.85 1.18
C ILE A 66 1.78 -8.68 2.01
N GLY A 67 2.39 -8.09 3.03
CA GLY A 67 3.26 -8.80 3.97
C GLY A 67 4.13 -7.86 4.80
N THR A 68 4.97 -8.44 5.65
CA THR A 68 5.75 -7.70 6.64
C THR A 68 6.94 -6.97 6.00
N PRO A 69 7.41 -5.85 6.59
CA PRO A 69 8.51 -5.06 6.03
C PRO A 69 9.79 -5.87 5.78
N GLY A 70 10.14 -6.80 6.68
CA GLY A 70 11.32 -7.64 6.53
C GLY A 70 11.25 -8.54 5.29
N THR A 71 10.14 -9.25 5.11
CA THR A 71 9.92 -10.11 3.93
C THR A 71 9.87 -9.29 2.65
N MET A 72 9.21 -8.13 2.66
CA MET A 72 9.13 -7.24 1.50
C MET A 72 10.50 -6.69 1.11
N LEU A 73 11.34 -6.34 2.09
CA LEU A 73 12.69 -5.86 1.84
C LEU A 73 13.55 -6.96 1.21
N ASP A 74 13.43 -8.20 1.69
CA ASP A 74 14.08 -9.37 1.09
C ASP A 74 13.59 -9.62 -0.34
N TRP A 75 12.29 -9.50 -0.60
CA TRP A 75 11.70 -9.71 -1.93
C TRP A 75 12.13 -8.63 -2.94
N CYS A 76 12.28 -7.38 -2.50
CA CYS A 76 12.79 -6.29 -3.33
C CYS A 76 14.33 -6.36 -3.51
N GLY A 77 15.03 -6.71 -2.44
CA GLY A 77 16.48 -6.62 -2.32
C GLY A 77 17.20 -7.90 -2.69
N LYS A 78 16.98 -8.95 -1.90
CA LYS A 78 17.73 -10.23 -1.93
C LYS A 78 17.24 -11.17 -3.03
N PHE A 79 15.93 -11.39 -3.09
CA PHE A 79 15.33 -12.38 -4.00
C PHE A 79 14.88 -11.80 -5.33
N LYS A 80 14.78 -10.47 -5.45
CA LYS A 80 14.38 -9.77 -6.68
C LYS A 80 13.03 -10.24 -7.24
N PHE A 81 12.12 -10.69 -6.38
CA PHE A 81 10.76 -11.07 -6.75
C PHE A 81 9.92 -9.84 -7.12
N ILE A 82 10.18 -8.71 -6.45
CA ILE A 82 9.52 -7.44 -6.70
C ILE A 82 10.56 -6.44 -7.23
N ASP A 83 10.22 -5.78 -8.34
CA ASP A 83 10.95 -4.60 -8.79
C ASP A 83 10.31 -3.36 -8.15
N PRO A 84 10.95 -2.73 -7.15
CA PRO A 84 10.34 -1.61 -6.42
C PRO A 84 10.05 -0.41 -7.31
N LYS A 85 10.73 -0.27 -8.47
CA LYS A 85 10.45 0.79 -9.45
C LYS A 85 9.09 0.65 -10.11
N LYS A 86 8.46 -0.53 -10.04
CA LYS A 86 7.14 -0.79 -10.62
C LYS A 86 5.99 -0.51 -9.65
N ILE A 87 6.26 -0.36 -8.35
CA ILE A 87 5.24 -0.11 -7.32
C ILE A 87 4.52 1.19 -7.62
N THR A 88 3.20 1.13 -7.85
CA THR A 88 2.35 2.30 -8.17
C THR A 88 1.71 2.92 -6.94
N VAL A 89 1.48 2.12 -5.91
CA VAL A 89 0.82 2.49 -4.67
C VAL A 89 1.59 1.81 -3.55
N PHE A 90 1.88 2.54 -2.48
CA PHE A 90 2.51 1.97 -1.28
C PHE A 90 1.62 2.26 -0.06
N VAL A 91 1.20 1.20 0.62
CA VAL A 91 0.31 1.29 1.78
C VAL A 91 1.01 0.82 3.04
N LEU A 92 0.86 1.62 4.10
CA LEU A 92 1.25 1.27 5.46
C LEU A 92 -0.02 1.21 6.32
N ASP A 93 -0.41 0.00 6.71
CA ASP A 93 -1.50 -0.22 7.66
C ASP A 93 -0.92 -0.28 9.08
N GLU A 94 -1.68 0.22 10.06
CA GLU A 94 -1.28 0.27 11.48
C GLU A 94 0.14 0.82 11.69
N ALA A 95 0.45 1.96 11.06
CA ALA A 95 1.82 2.49 11.06
C ALA A 95 2.36 2.83 12.46
N ASP A 96 1.50 3.09 13.43
CA ASP A 96 1.82 3.23 14.85
C ASP A 96 2.40 1.94 15.43
N VAL A 97 1.74 0.79 15.19
CA VAL A 97 2.23 -0.54 15.57
C VAL A 97 3.53 -0.86 14.83
N MET A 98 3.60 -0.50 13.55
CA MET A 98 4.78 -0.70 12.73
C MET A 98 6.00 0.10 13.22
N ILE A 99 5.81 1.33 13.71
CA ILE A 99 6.89 2.15 14.29
C ILE A 99 7.36 1.57 15.63
N ALA A 100 6.44 1.06 16.45
CA ALA A 100 6.77 0.44 17.73
C ALA A 100 7.54 -0.90 17.58
N THR A 101 7.46 -1.54 16.40
CA THR A 101 8.13 -2.82 16.14
C THR A 101 9.57 -2.61 15.68
N GLN A 102 10.52 -3.19 16.40
CA GLN A 102 11.96 -2.97 16.16
C GLN A 102 12.35 -3.28 14.70
N GLY A 103 12.94 -2.29 14.04
CA GLY A 103 13.47 -2.40 12.67
C GLY A 103 12.43 -2.29 11.55
N HIS A 104 11.12 -2.38 11.84
CA HIS A 104 10.08 -2.29 10.81
C HIS A 104 9.97 -0.90 10.18
N GLN A 105 10.19 0.16 10.96
CA GLN A 105 10.25 1.52 10.45
C GLN A 105 11.36 1.68 9.40
N ASP A 106 12.60 1.29 9.73
CA ASP A 106 13.75 1.41 8.84
C ASP A 106 13.59 0.56 7.57
N GLN A 107 13.06 -0.65 7.70
CA GLN A 107 12.79 -1.54 6.58
C GLN A 107 11.75 -0.93 5.63
N SER A 108 10.66 -0.37 6.17
CA SER A 108 9.62 0.28 5.38
C SER A 108 10.13 1.51 4.66
N ILE A 109 10.93 2.35 5.32
CA ILE A 109 11.59 3.51 4.71
C ILE A 109 12.55 3.08 3.59
N ARG A 110 13.29 1.98 3.77
CA ARG A 110 14.19 1.46 2.72
C ARG A 110 13.42 0.98 1.49
N ILE A 111 12.30 0.26 1.67
CA ILE A 111 11.45 -0.17 0.56
C ILE A 111 10.91 1.07 -0.18
N GLN A 112 10.33 2.03 0.56
CA GLN A 112 9.80 3.27 -0.02
C GLN A 112 10.88 4.04 -0.80
N ARG A 113 12.09 4.18 -0.25
CA ARG A 113 13.22 4.85 -0.92
C ARG A 113 13.73 4.08 -2.15
N SER A 114 13.58 2.76 -2.19
CA SER A 114 14.00 1.95 -3.33
C SER A 114 13.07 2.10 -4.54
N ALA A 115 11.83 2.54 -4.32
CA ALA A 115 10.85 2.86 -5.36
C ALA A 115 11.12 4.23 -6.03
N ARG A 116 12.38 4.54 -6.37
CA ARG A 116 12.85 5.86 -6.85
C ARG A 116 12.29 6.28 -8.22
N ALA A 117 11.25 7.11 -8.17
CA ALA A 117 10.74 8.15 -9.08
C ALA A 117 9.92 9.12 -8.18
N PRO A 118 9.52 10.36 -8.57
CA PRO A 118 8.78 11.25 -7.64
C PRO A 118 7.58 10.48 -7.06
N PRO A 119 7.34 10.56 -5.73
CA PRO A 119 6.63 9.51 -5.03
C PRO A 119 5.22 9.40 -5.61
N ARG A 120 4.92 8.20 -6.09
CA ARG A 120 3.55 7.79 -6.31
C ARG A 120 2.84 7.74 -4.95
N PRO A 121 1.50 7.89 -4.90
CA PRO A 121 0.79 8.13 -3.67
C PRO A 121 1.20 7.16 -2.55
N LEU A 122 1.73 7.71 -1.47
CA LEU A 122 1.89 7.03 -0.20
C LEU A 122 0.58 7.18 0.57
N TRP A 123 -0.07 6.06 0.86
CA TRP A 123 -1.26 6.04 1.70
C TRP A 123 -0.97 5.30 2.99
N THR A 124 -1.07 6.02 4.09
CA THR A 124 -0.93 5.45 5.43
C THR A 124 -2.23 5.69 6.17
N VAL A 125 -2.76 4.65 6.79
CA VAL A 125 -3.87 4.80 7.73
C VAL A 125 -3.51 4.10 9.01
N THR A 126 -3.47 4.85 10.11
CA THR A 126 -3.13 4.29 11.43
C THR A 126 -4.40 4.05 12.23
N SER A 127 -4.29 3.14 13.19
CA SER A 127 -5.30 3.07 14.24
C SER A 127 -5.08 4.25 15.20
N GLY A 128 -6.19 4.83 15.66
CA GLY A 128 -6.17 5.85 16.70
C GLY A 128 -7.07 5.42 17.86
N PRO A 129 -6.88 6.02 19.05
CA PRO A 129 -7.75 5.79 20.19
C PRO A 129 -9.22 6.10 19.88
#